data_AF-A0A435YES2-F1
#
_entry.id   AF-A0A435YES2-F1
#
_cell.length_a   1.000
_cell.length_b   1.000
_cell.length_c   1.000
_cell.angle_alpha   90.00
_cell.angle_beta   90.00
_cell.angle_gamma   90.00
#
_symmetry.space_group_name_H-M   'P 1'
#
loop_
_entity.id
_entity.type
_entity.pdbx_description
1 polymer ?
#
loop_
_entity_poly.entity_id
_entity_poly.type
_entity_poly.pdbx_seq_one_letter_code
_entity_poly.pdbx_strand_id
1 'polypeptide(L)'
;MTSRLPAKARTIPAEPDQYGLGRNLTATILRLSRHAGALCFLSAVVFIAMTALEFFYFRQLSGGLPSLDMRILGFTPDEGMAWLTALGRRGGEIILVWHYLTFDLLFPALLSVTLVSLILATGRRLKAFRVLPAQLQSIFALV
;
A
#
# COMPACT_ATOMS: atom_id res chain seq x y z
N MET A 1 -49.28 -4.31 52.08
CA MET A 1 -48.35 -4.92 51.11
C MET A 1 -48.19 -3.96 49.93
N THR A 2 -47.16 -3.13 49.93
CA THR A 2 -46.89 -2.15 48.85
C THR A 2 -45.80 -2.70 47.94
N SER A 3 -46.21 -3.20 46.77
CA SER A 3 -45.32 -3.67 45.71
C SER A 3 -44.50 -2.49 45.17
N ARG A 4 -43.17 -2.54 45.35
CA ARG A 4 -42.25 -1.57 44.74
C ARG A 4 -41.81 -2.13 43.38
N LEU A 5 -42.36 -1.59 42.30
CA LEU A 5 -41.89 -1.84 40.93
C LEU A 5 -40.41 -1.41 40.79
N PRO A 6 -39.57 -2.20 40.10
CA PRO A 6 -38.16 -1.83 39.89
C PRO A 6 -38.07 -0.61 38.96
N ALA A 7 -37.21 0.33 39.33
CA ALA A 7 -36.95 1.54 38.56
C ALA A 7 -36.46 1.19 37.14
N LYS A 8 -37.13 1.75 36.13
CA LYS A 8 -36.80 1.62 34.71
C LYS A 8 -35.37 2.16 34.49
N ALA A 9 -34.44 1.27 34.13
CA ALA A 9 -33.06 1.62 33.86
C ALA A 9 -32.98 2.62 32.69
N ARG A 10 -32.21 3.70 32.89
CA ARG A 10 -31.94 4.72 31.87
C ARG A 10 -31.03 4.11 30.80
N THR A 11 -31.58 3.78 29.63
CA THR A 11 -30.80 3.39 28.45
C THR A 11 -30.12 4.64 27.90
N ILE A 12 -28.85 4.83 28.24
CA ILE A 12 -27.99 5.84 27.60
C ILE A 12 -27.71 5.32 26.18
N PRO A 13 -28.05 6.05 25.10
CA PRO A 13 -27.64 5.65 23.77
C PRO A 13 -26.11 5.66 23.72
N ALA A 14 -25.50 4.57 23.28
CA ALA A 14 -24.07 4.51 23.02
C ALA A 14 -23.76 5.50 21.90
N GLU A 15 -23.19 6.65 22.24
CA GLU A 15 -22.66 7.59 21.27
C GLU A 15 -21.55 6.84 20.50
N PRO A 16 -21.63 6.73 19.17
CA PRO A 16 -20.59 6.04 18.41
C PRO A 16 -19.26 6.76 18.66
N ASP A 17 -18.26 6.01 19.12
CA ASP A 17 -16.93 6.49 19.50
C ASP A 17 -16.08 6.88 18.27
N GLN A 18 -16.65 7.75 17.43
CA GLN A 18 -16.08 8.25 16.19
C GLN A 18 -14.86 9.13 16.46
N TYR A 19 -14.85 9.81 17.61
CA TYR A 19 -13.71 10.56 18.12
C TYR A 19 -12.57 9.66 18.61
N GLY A 20 -12.88 8.54 19.28
CA GLY A 20 -11.89 7.54 19.69
C GLY A 20 -11.21 6.88 18.49
N LEU A 21 -11.99 6.48 17.48
CA LEU A 21 -11.47 5.87 16.26
C LEU A 21 -10.49 6.80 15.52
N GLY A 22 -10.87 8.06 15.29
CA GLY A 22 -10.02 9.04 14.61
C GLY A 22 -8.71 9.33 15.36
N ARG A 23 -8.77 9.40 16.70
CA ARG A 23 -7.58 9.59 17.54
C ARG A 23 -6.65 8.39 17.50
N ASN A 24 -7.19 7.17 17.49
CA ASN A 24 -6.43 5.92 17.35
C ASN A 24 -5.75 5.81 15.98
N LEU A 25 -6.45 6.19 14.91
CA LEU A 25 -5.88 6.24 13.55
C LEU A 25 -4.74 7.26 13.46
N THR A 26 -4.94 8.46 13.99
CA THR A 26 -3.91 9.51 14.03
C THR A 26 -2.66 9.02 14.77
N ALA A 27 -2.84 8.38 15.92
CA ALA A 27 -1.73 7.82 16.70
C ALA A 27 -0.99 6.71 15.94
N THR A 28 -1.71 5.89 15.19
CA THR A 28 -1.14 4.81 14.37
C THR A 28 -0.31 5.37 13.22
N ILE A 29 -0.84 6.36 12.50
CA ILE A 29 -0.15 7.05 11.40
C ILE A 29 1.13 7.71 11.89
N LEU A 30 1.09 8.39 13.04
CA LEU A 30 2.28 9.03 13.59
C LEU A 30 3.36 8.01 14.02
N ARG A 31 2.98 6.81 14.47
CA ARG A 31 3.93 5.74 14.81
C ARG A 31 4.64 5.17 13.57
N LEU A 32 4.00 5.22 12.41
CA LEU A 32 4.53 4.74 11.13
C LEU A 32 5.92 5.34 10.84
N SER A 33 6.08 6.62 11.14
CA SER A 33 7.33 7.38 10.98
C SER A 33 8.55 6.79 11.73
N ARG A 34 8.34 5.98 12.78
CA ARG A 34 9.42 5.27 13.48
C ARG A 34 9.98 4.11 12.65
N HIS A 35 9.15 3.55 11.77
CA HIS A 35 9.46 2.43 10.90
C HIS A 35 9.83 2.85 9.48
N ALA A 36 10.00 4.15 9.22
CA ALA A 36 10.31 4.67 7.88
C ALA A 36 11.51 3.97 7.22
N GLY A 37 12.60 3.76 7.95
CA GLY A 37 13.77 3.06 7.41
C GLY A 37 13.48 1.59 7.05
N ALA A 38 12.70 0.89 7.89
CA ALA A 38 12.31 -0.49 7.62
C ALA A 38 11.35 -0.60 6.43
N LEU A 39 10.40 0.34 6.31
CA LEU A 39 9.48 0.42 5.18
C LEU A 39 10.22 0.75 3.88
N CYS A 40 11.17 1.69 3.90
CA CYS A 40 12.03 1.97 2.74
C CYS A 40 12.84 0.75 2.32
N PHE A 41 13.46 0.06 3.27
CA PHE A 41 14.21 -1.16 2.98
C PHE A 41 13.30 -2.25 2.40
N LEU A 42 12.15 -2.49 3.01
CA LEU A 42 11.18 -3.47 2.53
C LEU A 42 10.67 -3.13 1.13
N SER A 43 10.32 -1.86 0.87
CA SER A 43 9.90 -1.38 -0.44
C SER A 43 11.00 -1.57 -1.49
N ALA A 44 12.27 -1.26 -1.15
CA ALA A 44 13.40 -1.49 -2.04
C ALA A 44 13.63 -2.99 -2.33
N VAL A 45 13.53 -3.85 -1.32
CA VAL A 45 13.66 -5.31 -1.50
C VAL A 45 12.55 -5.84 -2.40
N VAL A 46 11.30 -5.42 -2.18
CA VAL A 46 10.16 -5.83 -3.02
C VAL A 46 10.33 -5.31 -4.46
N PHE A 47 10.81 -4.08 -4.62
CA PHE A 47 11.13 -3.51 -5.94
C PHE A 47 12.21 -4.30 -6.69
N ILE A 48 13.31 -4.63 -6.00
CA ILE A 48 14.39 -5.46 -6.56
C ILE A 48 13.87 -6.85 -6.89
N ALA A 49 13.06 -7.45 -6.01
CA ALA A 49 12.48 -8.78 -6.24
C ALA A 49 11.57 -8.79 -7.48
N MET A 50 10.69 -7.79 -7.64
CA MET A 50 9.89 -7.64 -8.87
C MET A 50 10.77 -7.49 -10.10
N THR A 51 11.76 -6.60 -10.04
CA THR A 51 12.67 -6.36 -11.18
C THR A 51 13.46 -7.62 -11.54
N ALA A 52 13.98 -8.34 -10.55
CA ALA A 52 14.72 -9.57 -10.78
C ALA A 52 13.82 -10.68 -11.33
N LEU A 53 12.60 -10.81 -10.81
CA LEU A 53 11.65 -11.78 -11.34
C LEU A 53 11.36 -11.45 -12.80
N GLU A 54 11.00 -10.20 -13.11
CA GLU A 54 10.75 -9.67 -14.47
C GLU A 54 11.90 -10.02 -15.44
N PHE A 55 13.14 -9.70 -15.06
CA PHE A 55 14.31 -9.85 -15.93
C PHE A 55 14.83 -11.28 -16.04
N PHE A 56 14.81 -12.09 -14.98
CA PHE A 56 15.39 -13.43 -15.00
C PHE A 56 14.36 -14.51 -15.30
N TYR A 57 13.15 -14.40 -14.73
CA TYR A 57 12.13 -15.43 -14.87
C TYR A 57 11.31 -15.23 -16.14
N PHE A 58 10.77 -14.03 -16.38
CA PHE A 58 9.86 -13.81 -17.53
C PHE A 58 10.61 -13.73 -18.84
N ARG A 59 11.79 -13.09 -18.85
CA ARG A 59 12.64 -13.08 -20.04
C ARG A 59 13.05 -14.49 -20.46
N GLN A 60 13.24 -15.42 -19.52
CA GLN A 60 13.57 -16.81 -19.84
C GLN A 60 12.34 -17.60 -20.32
N LEU A 61 11.15 -17.32 -19.77
CA LEU A 61 9.88 -17.93 -20.19
C LEU A 61 9.34 -17.43 -21.54
N SER A 62 9.60 -16.17 -21.89
CA SER A 62 9.17 -15.56 -23.15
C SER A 62 10.13 -15.83 -24.33
N GLY A 63 11.16 -16.66 -24.14
CA GLY A 63 12.17 -16.93 -25.15
C GLY A 63 13.16 -15.79 -25.38
N GLY A 64 13.32 -14.88 -24.42
CA GLY A 64 14.27 -13.76 -24.45
C GLY A 64 13.63 -12.39 -24.67
N LEU A 65 12.32 -12.34 -24.96
CA LEU A 65 11.58 -11.11 -25.20
C LEU A 65 11.36 -10.35 -23.89
N PRO A 66 11.75 -9.07 -23.79
CA PRO A 66 11.55 -8.28 -22.58
C PRO A 66 10.05 -8.09 -22.35
N SER A 67 9.52 -8.54 -21.21
CA SER A 67 8.12 -8.30 -20.81
C SER A 67 7.87 -6.85 -20.38
N LEU A 68 8.94 -6.16 -19.99
CA LEU A 68 8.93 -4.76 -19.62
C LEU A 68 9.39 -3.92 -20.83
N ASP A 69 8.45 -3.43 -21.63
CA ASP A 69 8.79 -2.46 -22.66
C ASP A 69 9.02 -1.09 -22.01
N MET A 70 10.29 -0.68 -21.89
CA MET A 70 10.67 0.65 -21.38
C MET A 70 10.50 1.76 -22.43
N ARG A 71 9.96 1.47 -23.62
CA ARG A 71 9.70 2.48 -24.65
C ARG A 71 8.48 3.31 -24.28
N ILE A 72 8.55 4.61 -24.56
CA ILE A 72 7.51 5.61 -24.27
C ILE A 72 6.15 5.25 -24.92
N LEU A 73 6.16 4.50 -26.02
CA LEU A 73 4.97 4.09 -26.77
C LEU A 73 4.46 2.68 -26.43
N GLY A 74 5.22 1.92 -25.63
CA GLY A 74 4.92 0.53 -25.30
C GLY A 74 4.96 -0.41 -26.50
N PHE A 75 4.45 -1.62 -26.27
CA PHE A 75 4.44 -2.72 -27.22
C PHE A 75 3.65 -2.40 -28.48
N THR A 76 4.20 -2.77 -29.63
CA THR A 76 3.38 -2.86 -30.84
C THR A 76 2.44 -4.09 -30.74
N PRO A 77 1.24 -4.05 -31.36
CA PRO A 77 0.28 -5.15 -31.29
C PRO A 77 0.86 -6.51 -31.70
N ASP A 78 1.78 -6.50 -32.67
CA ASP A 78 2.42 -7.70 -33.22
C ASP A 78 3.44 -8.30 -32.23
N GLU A 79 4.21 -7.45 -31.54
CA GLU A 79 5.15 -7.86 -30.50
C GLU A 79 4.42 -8.38 -29.25
N GLY A 80 3.29 -7.77 -28.89
CA GLY A 80 2.43 -8.25 -27.80
C GLY A 80 1.82 -9.62 -28.08
N MET A 81 1.38 -9.85 -29.31
CA MET A 81 0.89 -11.16 -29.76
C MET A 81 2.01 -12.20 -29.77
N ALA A 82 3.21 -11.87 -30.24
CA ALA A 82 4.36 -12.77 -30.20
C ALA A 82 4.74 -13.15 -28.76
N TRP A 83 4.71 -12.19 -27.83
CA TRP A 83 4.97 -12.44 -26.41
C TRP A 83 3.90 -13.32 -25.76
N LEU A 84 2.62 -13.05 -25.99
CA LEU A 84 1.51 -13.89 -25.50
C LEU A 84 1.56 -15.31 -26.05
N THR A 85 1.94 -15.47 -27.32
CA THR A 85 2.06 -16.78 -27.96
C THR A 85 3.26 -17.55 -27.41
N ALA A 86 4.37 -16.87 -27.12
CA ALA A 86 5.58 -17.44 -26.51
C ALA A 86 5.36 -17.85 -25.04
N LEU A 87 4.56 -17.10 -24.28
CA LEU A 87 4.20 -17.42 -22.89
C LEU A 87 3.42 -18.74 -22.78
N GLY A 88 2.64 -19.07 -23.80
CA GLY A 88 1.73 -20.22 -23.80
C GLY A 88 0.67 -20.16 -22.68
N ARG A 89 -0.19 -21.18 -22.63
CA ARG A 89 -1.34 -21.22 -21.71
C ARG A 89 -0.96 -21.36 -20.23
N ARG A 90 0.17 -22.03 -19.92
CA ARG A 90 0.67 -22.20 -18.54
C ARG A 90 1.47 -20.99 -18.04
N GLY A 91 2.20 -20.28 -18.92
CA GLY A 91 2.88 -19.04 -18.55
C GLY A 91 1.90 -17.92 -18.34
N GLY A 92 0.90 -17.76 -19.23
CA GLY A 92 -0.14 -16.73 -19.11
C GLY A 92 -0.86 -16.72 -17.77
N GLU A 93 -1.27 -17.87 -17.25
CA GLU A 93 -2.07 -17.97 -16.02
C GLU A 93 -1.26 -17.60 -14.76
N ILE A 94 0.00 -18.04 -14.67
CA ILE A 94 0.89 -17.71 -13.55
C ILE A 94 1.27 -16.21 -13.58
N ILE A 95 1.42 -15.64 -14.78
CA ILE A 95 1.88 -14.27 -14.99
C ILE A 95 0.74 -13.26 -14.78
N LEU A 96 -0.44 -13.50 -15.36
CA LEU A 96 -1.62 -12.62 -15.22
C LEU A 96 -2.23 -12.69 -13.82
N VAL A 97 -2.37 -13.87 -13.24
CA VAL A 97 -3.14 -14.05 -12.00
C VAL A 97 -2.27 -13.82 -10.76
N TRP A 98 -1.03 -14.32 -10.76
CA TRP A 98 -0.19 -14.26 -9.57
C TRP A 98 0.78 -13.08 -9.56
N HIS A 99 1.44 -12.79 -10.70
CA HIS A 99 2.48 -11.76 -10.70
C HIS A 99 1.91 -10.35 -10.87
N TYR A 100 1.20 -10.08 -11.96
CA TYR A 100 0.62 -8.76 -12.19
C TYR A 100 -0.35 -8.41 -11.06
N LEU A 101 -1.36 -9.23 -10.78
CA LEU A 101 -2.37 -8.84 -9.78
C LEU A 101 -1.80 -8.64 -8.36
N THR A 102 -0.89 -9.51 -7.90
CA THR A 102 -0.40 -9.43 -6.51
C THR A 102 0.61 -8.31 -6.36
N PHE A 103 1.61 -8.22 -7.24
CA PHE A 103 2.67 -7.23 -7.10
C PHE A 103 2.21 -5.83 -7.51
N ASP A 104 1.31 -5.72 -8.49
CA ASP A 104 0.74 -4.44 -8.92
C ASP A 104 -0.23 -3.85 -7.89
N LEU A 105 -0.82 -4.66 -7.00
CA LEU A 105 -1.54 -4.13 -5.83
C LEU A 105 -0.62 -3.91 -4.62
N LEU A 106 0.24 -4.89 -4.33
CA LEU A 106 1.06 -4.89 -3.11
C LEU A 106 2.11 -3.78 -3.14
N PHE A 107 2.78 -3.58 -4.27
CA PHE A 107 3.87 -2.61 -4.33
C PHE A 107 3.40 -1.16 -4.24
N PRO A 108 2.38 -0.69 -4.99
CA PRO A 108 1.88 0.67 -4.83
C PRO A 108 1.32 0.93 -3.43
N ALA A 109 0.67 -0.06 -2.82
CA ALA A 109 0.20 0.05 -1.43
C ALA A 109 1.37 0.20 -0.45
N LEU A 110 2.38 -0.67 -0.55
CA LEU A 110 3.57 -0.62 0.31
C LEU A 110 4.37 0.67 0.10
N LEU A 111 4.53 1.11 -1.15
CA LEU A 111 5.21 2.35 -1.51
C LEU A 111 4.46 3.57 -0.96
N SER A 112 3.13 3.57 -1.02
CA SER A 112 2.30 4.64 -0.46
C SER A 112 2.49 4.75 1.06
N VAL A 113 2.44 3.63 1.78
CA VAL A 113 2.71 3.58 3.23
C VAL A 113 4.14 4.04 3.54
N THR A 114 5.10 3.68 2.69
CA THR A 114 6.50 4.11 2.81
C THR A 114 6.63 5.62 2.63
N LEU A 115 5.97 6.20 1.63
CA LEU A 115 5.93 7.65 1.36
C LEU A 115 5.30 8.41 2.53
N VAL A 116 4.13 8.00 3.00
CA VAL A 116 3.47 8.56 4.19
C VAL A 116 4.44 8.56 5.38
N SER A 117 5.10 7.42 5.60
CA SER A 117 6.08 7.29 6.69
C SER A 117 7.29 8.21 6.52
N LEU A 118 7.77 8.39 5.29
CA LEU A 118 8.92 9.26 4.97
C LEU A 118 8.56 10.74 5.11
N ILE A 119 7.37 11.14 4.66
CA ILE A 119 6.83 12.50 4.83
C ILE A 119 6.75 12.84 6.31
N LEU A 120 6.21 11.93 7.14
CA LEU A 120 6.14 12.14 8.59
C LEU A 120 7.52 12.15 9.24
N ALA A 121 8.43 11.26 8.84
CA ALA A 121 9.79 11.21 9.37
C ALA A 121 10.59 12.49 9.03
N THR A 122 10.42 13.00 7.81
CA THR A 122 11.09 14.21 7.32
C THR A 122 10.44 15.47 7.88
N GLY A 123 9.11 15.52 7.93
CA GLY A 123 8.33 16.59 8.54
C GLY A 123 8.68 16.81 10.00
N ARG A 124 8.92 15.74 10.79
CA ARG A 124 9.40 15.88 12.17
C ARG A 124 10.77 16.56 12.30
N ARG A 125 11.60 16.60 11.25
CA ARG A 125 12.87 17.34 11.21
C ARG A 125 12.69 18.82 10.85
N LEU A 126 11.55 19.20 10.27
CA LEU A 126 11.21 20.58 9.90
C LEU A 126 10.50 21.29 11.06
N LYS A 127 11.05 22.43 11.52
CA LYS A 127 10.49 23.19 12.67
C LYS A 127 9.03 23.59 12.45
N ALA A 128 8.67 24.05 11.25
CA ALA A 128 7.31 24.48 10.92
C ALA A 128 6.29 23.32 10.99
N PHE A 129 6.67 22.15 10.50
CA PHE A 129 5.78 20.98 10.47
C PHE A 129 5.61 20.34 11.85
N ARG A 130 6.65 20.41 12.70
CA ARG A 130 6.63 19.93 14.08
C ARG A 130 5.65 20.69 14.99
N VAL A 131 5.40 21.96 14.70
CA VAL A 131 4.50 22.83 15.48
C VAL A 131 3.02 22.56 15.14
N LEU A 132 2.75 21.91 14.01
CA LEU A 132 1.37 21.57 13.61
C LEU A 132 0.74 20.53 14.55
N PRO A 133 -0.57 20.62 14.82
CA PRO A 133 -1.27 19.61 15.59
C PRO A 133 -1.25 18.26 14.88
N ALA A 134 -1.25 17.18 15.67
CA ALA A 134 -1.13 15.79 15.21
C ALA A 134 -2.11 15.42 14.07
N GLN A 135 -3.34 15.94 14.12
CA GLN A 135 -4.35 15.74 13.08
C GLN A 135 -3.95 16.37 11.74
N LEU A 136 -3.39 17.58 11.75
CA LEU A 136 -2.91 18.22 10.52
C LEU A 136 -1.71 17.46 9.95
N GLN A 137 -0.78 17.00 10.79
CA GLN A 137 0.37 16.22 10.33
C GLN A 137 -0.07 14.91 9.66
N SER A 138 -1.08 14.22 10.19
CA SER A 138 -1.62 13.01 9.55
C SER A 138 -2.35 13.31 8.24
N ILE A 139 -3.09 14.42 8.17
CA ILE A 139 -3.79 14.82 6.94
C ILE A 139 -2.77 15.16 5.84
N PHE A 140 -1.76 15.98 6.16
CA PHE A 140 -0.70 16.33 5.21
C PHE A 140 0.13 15.14 4.72
N ALA A 141 0.18 14.05 5.47
CA ALA A 141 0.90 12.85 5.03
C ALA A 141 0.04 11.93 4.15
N LEU A 142 -1.28 12.12 4.14
CA LEU A 142 -2.26 11.29 3.41
C LEU A 142 -2.76 11.94 2.11
N VAL A 143 -2.62 13.26 1.95
CA VAL A 143 -3.03 14.06 0.79
C VAL A 143 -1.81 14.42 -0.05
#